data_AF-A0A7G4A3W2-F1
#
_entry.id   AF-A0A7G4A3W2-F1
#
_cell.length_a   1.000
_cell.length_b   1.000
_cell.length_c   1.000
_cell.angle_alpha   90.00
_cell.angle_beta   90.00
_cell.angle_gamma   90.00
#
_symmetry.space_group_name_H-M   'P 1'
#
loop_
_entity.id
_entity.type
_entity.pdbx_description
1 polymer ?
#
loop_
_entity_poly.entity_id
_entity_poly.type
_entity_poly.pdbx_seq_one_letter_code
_entity_poly.pdbx_strand_id
1 'polypeptide(L)'
;MIDYDQLIHKLCNQGFYIIDGFLEPSQCQSLRAMAKELYEQGLFRGAKIGLKLESHKNNVIRTDEIFWLDEIGTNPAIHVFLERMQQLAQILNQSLFWVYMNLKLTSPHINPVLITQNISTNSLRKKHEKFHVCII
;
A
#
# COMPACT_ATOMS: atom_id res chain seq x y z
N MET A 1 -13.53 13.10 -7.04
CA MET A 1 -12.44 13.94 -6.48
C MET A 1 -12.37 13.65 -4.99
N ILE A 2 -11.17 13.54 -4.44
CA ILE A 2 -10.97 13.34 -3.00
C ILE A 2 -11.23 14.69 -2.32
N ASP A 3 -12.15 14.71 -1.35
CA ASP A 3 -12.34 15.86 -0.45
C ASP A 3 -11.27 15.81 0.63
N TYR A 4 -10.24 16.64 0.45
CA TYR A 4 -9.08 16.65 1.34
C TYR A 4 -9.42 17.24 2.70
N ASP A 5 -10.31 18.23 2.79
CA ASP A 5 -10.71 18.82 4.06
C ASP A 5 -11.46 17.81 4.93
N GLN A 6 -12.38 17.05 4.31
CA GLN A 6 -13.09 15.97 4.99
C GLN A 6 -12.13 14.85 5.43
N LEU A 7 -11.17 14.48 4.56
CA LEU A 7 -10.15 13.48 4.87
C LEU A 7 -9.35 13.89 6.11
N ILE A 8 -8.81 15.11 6.12
CA ILE A 8 -7.99 15.66 7.21
C ILE A 8 -8.81 15.70 8.51
N HIS A 9 -10.03 16.25 8.45
CA HIS A 9 -10.90 16.34 9.61
C HIS A 9 -11.24 14.96 10.20
N LYS A 10 -11.53 13.96 9.35
CA LYS A 10 -11.83 12.60 9.80
C LYS A 10 -10.60 11.91 10.37
N LEU A 11 -9.45 12.08 9.75
CA LEU A 11 -8.19 11.52 10.24
C LEU A 11 -7.83 12.09 11.62
N CYS A 12 -7.94 13.40 11.85
CA CYS A 12 -7.68 14.00 13.16
C CYS A 12 -8.65 13.54 14.26
N ASN A 13 -9.93 13.34 13.93
CA ASN A 13 -10.96 13.04 14.93
C ASN A 13 -11.17 11.54 15.18
N GLN A 14 -10.94 10.70 14.18
CA GLN A 14 -11.25 9.27 14.22
C GLN A 14 -10.00 8.40 14.14
N GLY A 15 -8.85 8.98 13.78
CA GLY A 15 -7.58 8.27 13.62
C GLY A 15 -7.49 7.42 12.35
N PHE A 16 -8.51 7.40 11.48
CA PHE A 16 -8.43 6.74 10.19
C PHE A 16 -9.35 7.35 9.14
N TYR A 17 -9.03 7.12 7.86
CA TYR A 17 -9.91 7.45 6.74
C TYR A 17 -9.79 6.40 5.62
N ILE A 18 -10.92 6.10 4.96
CA ILE A 18 -11.00 5.15 3.83
C ILE A 18 -11.30 5.94 2.55
N ILE A 19 -10.42 5.83 1.57
CA ILE A 19 -10.61 6.45 0.25
C ILE A 19 -11.12 5.41 -0.73
N ASP A 20 -12.37 5.57 -1.17
CA ASP A 20 -12.96 4.76 -2.24
C ASP A 20 -12.50 5.25 -3.61
N GLY A 21 -12.18 4.31 -4.51
CA GLY A 21 -11.80 4.65 -5.89
C GLY A 21 -10.50 5.46 -5.96
N PHE A 22 -9.57 5.20 -5.03
CA PHE A 22 -8.25 5.84 -5.01
C PHE A 22 -7.51 5.68 -6.34
N LEU A 23 -7.67 4.50 -6.95
CA LEU A 23 -7.28 4.19 -8.31
C LEU A 23 -8.52 3.89 -9.16
N GLU A 24 -8.39 4.13 -10.46
CA GLU A 24 -9.38 3.68 -11.42
C GLU A 24 -9.43 2.15 -11.52
N PRO A 25 -10.57 1.54 -11.89
CA PRO A 25 -10.68 0.09 -12.06
C PRO A 25 -9.64 -0.51 -13.01
N SER A 26 -9.29 0.21 -14.08
CA SER A 26 -8.25 -0.18 -15.05
C SER A 26 -6.86 -0.22 -14.39
N GLN A 27 -6.51 0.80 -13.61
CA GLN A 27 -5.25 0.89 -12.88
C GLN A 27 -5.12 -0.20 -11.82
N CYS A 28 -6.21 -0.48 -11.10
CA CYS A 28 -6.33 -1.61 -10.18
C CYS A 28 -6.04 -2.94 -10.88
N GLN A 29 -6.62 -3.15 -12.06
CA GLN A 29 -6.43 -4.38 -12.84
C GLN A 29 -4.98 -4.53 -13.32
N SER A 30 -4.35 -3.44 -13.78
CA SER A 30 -2.95 -3.44 -14.21
C SER A 30 -1.99 -3.79 -13.06
N LEU A 31 -2.20 -3.22 -11.87
CA LEU A 31 -1.40 -3.56 -10.68
C LEU A 31 -1.56 -5.03 -10.30
N ARG A 32 -2.79 -5.56 -10.37
CA ARG A 32 -3.05 -6.97 -10.08
C ARG A 32 -2.35 -7.90 -11.07
N ALA A 33 -2.41 -7.58 -12.35
CA ALA A 33 -1.74 -8.36 -13.39
C ALA A 33 -0.23 -8.42 -13.15
N MET A 34 0.39 -7.26 -12.92
CA MET A 34 1.80 -7.16 -12.55
C MET A 34 2.14 -7.96 -11.29
N ALA A 35 1.34 -7.82 -10.23
CA ALA A 35 1.58 -8.54 -8.98
C ALA A 35 1.51 -10.06 -9.17
N LYS A 36 0.60 -10.53 -10.03
CA LYS A 36 0.47 -11.94 -10.39
C LYS A 36 1.70 -12.42 -11.15
N GLU A 37 2.18 -11.66 -12.13
CA GLU A 37 3.40 -11.99 -12.88
C GLU A 37 4.63 -12.09 -11.97
N LEU A 38 4.83 -11.11 -11.06
CA LEU A 38 5.93 -11.14 -10.10
C LEU A 38 5.83 -12.32 -9.12
N TYR A 39 4.61 -12.71 -8.76
CA TYR A 39 4.36 -13.88 -7.92
C TYR A 39 4.72 -15.18 -8.64
N GLU A 40 4.29 -15.34 -9.90
CA GLU A 40 4.61 -16.49 -10.75
C GLU A 40 6.12 -16.60 -11.03
N GLN A 41 6.85 -15.49 -11.02
CA GLN A 41 8.31 -15.43 -11.11
C GLN A 41 9.02 -15.77 -9.78
N GLY A 42 8.28 -16.00 -8.68
CA GLY A 42 8.85 -16.33 -7.38
C GLY A 42 9.58 -15.16 -6.70
N LEU A 43 9.27 -13.93 -7.07
CA LEU A 43 9.94 -12.72 -6.54
C LEU A 43 9.40 -12.28 -5.18
N PHE A 44 8.23 -12.79 -4.79
CA PHE A 44 7.64 -12.54 -3.48
C PHE A 44 8.44 -13.24 -2.37
N ARG A 45 8.45 -12.63 -1.19
CA ARG A 45 9.16 -13.16 -0.02
C ARG A 45 8.22 -13.22 1.17
N GLY A 46 8.22 -14.35 1.87
CA GLY A 46 7.49 -14.49 3.14
C GLY A 46 7.84 -13.36 4.10
N ALA A 47 6.81 -12.67 4.57
CA ALA A 47 6.96 -11.43 5.29
C ALA A 47 7.51 -11.65 6.72
N LYS A 48 8.25 -10.65 7.21
CA LYS A 48 8.87 -10.68 8.54
C LYS A 48 8.18 -9.67 9.47
N ILE A 49 8.35 -9.91 10.77
CA ILE A 49 7.96 -9.00 11.86
C ILE A 49 9.21 -8.55 12.62
N GLY A 50 9.15 -7.39 13.29
CA GLY A 50 10.27 -6.83 14.05
C GLY A 50 11.09 -5.80 13.27
N LEU A 51 11.79 -4.93 14.00
CA LEU A 51 12.60 -3.83 13.45
C LEU A 51 14.06 -4.26 13.30
N LYS A 52 14.66 -3.96 12.14
CA LYS A 52 16.10 -4.16 11.85
C LYS A 52 16.61 -5.56 12.25
N LEU A 53 17.42 -5.63 13.30
CA LEU A 53 18.10 -6.85 13.76
C LEU A 53 17.13 -7.87 14.38
N GLU A 54 15.98 -7.41 14.88
CA GLU A 54 14.93 -8.26 15.45
C GLU A 54 13.98 -8.81 14.38
N SER A 55 14.27 -8.56 13.09
CA SER A 55 13.41 -8.96 11.99
C SER A 55 13.45 -10.47 11.74
N HIS A 56 12.35 -11.16 12.03
CA HIS A 56 12.23 -12.61 11.89
C HIS A 56 10.90 -13.02 11.24
N LYS A 57 10.86 -14.22 10.67
CA LYS A 57 9.60 -14.81 10.17
C LYS A 57 8.82 -15.36 11.35
N ASN A 58 7.53 -15.03 11.43
CA ASN A 58 6.63 -15.57 12.43
C ASN A 58 5.28 -15.87 11.78
N ASN A 59 5.11 -17.13 11.36
CA ASN A 59 3.90 -17.59 10.68
C ASN A 59 2.66 -17.65 11.58
N VAL A 60 2.81 -17.48 12.90
CA VAL A 60 1.66 -17.33 13.81
C VAL A 60 1.09 -15.91 13.72
N ILE A 61 1.95 -14.91 13.45
CA ILE A 61 1.55 -13.49 13.39
C ILE A 61 1.20 -13.06 11.97
N ARG A 62 2.00 -13.46 10.97
CA ARG A 62 1.70 -13.19 9.56
C ARG A 62 2.21 -14.29 8.64
N THR A 63 1.39 -14.70 7.69
CA THR A 63 1.68 -15.80 6.74
C THR A 63 1.75 -15.34 5.29
N ASP A 64 1.56 -14.04 5.05
CA ASP A 64 1.56 -13.48 3.71
C ASP A 64 2.97 -13.36 3.14
N GLU A 65 3.03 -13.38 1.80
CA GLU A 65 4.23 -13.05 1.05
C GLU A 65 4.11 -11.64 0.50
N ILE A 66 5.22 -10.91 0.51
CA ILE A 66 5.28 -9.51 0.12
C ILE A 66 6.36 -9.29 -0.93
N PHE A 67 6.11 -8.33 -1.79
CA PHE A 67 7.10 -7.76 -2.70
C PHE A 67 7.22 -6.26 -2.40
N TRP A 68 8.46 -5.79 -2.22
CA TRP A 68 8.73 -4.37 -1.99
C TRP A 68 8.78 -3.66 -3.34
N LEU A 69 7.94 -2.65 -3.54
CA LEU A 69 8.00 -1.81 -4.72
C LEU A 69 9.17 -0.83 -4.60
N ASP A 70 9.98 -0.73 -5.64
CA ASP A 70 11.02 0.26 -5.81
C ASP A 70 10.66 1.25 -6.93
N GLU A 71 11.09 2.51 -6.78
CA GLU A 71 10.84 3.57 -7.77
C GLU A 71 11.53 3.30 -9.12
N ILE A 72 12.47 2.34 -9.15
CA ILE A 72 13.34 2.04 -10.28
C ILE A 72 12.69 1.02 -11.24
N GLY A 73 11.60 0.36 -10.83
CA GLY A 73 10.89 -0.61 -11.65
C GLY A 73 10.05 0.03 -12.76
N THR A 74 10.37 -0.29 -14.01
CA THR A 74 9.78 0.21 -15.28
C THR A 74 8.27 -0.05 -15.48
N ASN A 75 7.54 -0.58 -14.49
CA ASN A 75 6.13 -0.91 -14.70
C ASN A 75 5.24 0.33 -14.53
N PRO A 76 4.52 0.76 -15.59
CA PRO A 76 3.68 1.96 -15.54
C PRO A 76 2.56 1.87 -14.49
N ALA A 77 2.08 0.67 -14.16
CA ALA A 77 1.06 0.49 -13.13
C ALA A 77 1.58 0.85 -11.73
N ILE A 78 2.83 0.49 -11.43
CA ILE A 78 3.51 0.83 -10.16
C ILE A 78 3.69 2.34 -10.08
N HIS A 79 4.18 2.97 -11.16
CA HIS A 79 4.42 4.40 -11.20
C HIS A 79 3.15 5.22 -10.90
N VAL A 80 2.03 4.88 -11.54
CA VAL A 80 0.74 5.57 -11.30
C VAL A 80 0.33 5.47 -9.83
N PHE A 81 0.51 4.30 -9.22
CA PHE A 81 0.18 4.12 -7.81
C PHE A 81 1.12 4.90 -6.88
N LEU A 82 2.43 4.82 -7.10
CA LEU A 82 3.43 5.53 -6.29
C LEU A 82 3.25 7.06 -6.39
N GLU A 83 2.94 7.57 -7.58
CA GLU A 83 2.66 9.00 -7.79
C GLU A 83 1.42 9.44 -6.99
N ARG A 84 0.32 8.66 -7.03
CA ARG A 84 -0.88 8.95 -6.23
C ARG A 84 -0.60 8.92 -4.73
N MET A 85 0.19 7.96 -4.26
CA MET A 85 0.62 7.90 -2.86
C MET A 85 1.48 9.10 -2.47
N GLN A 86 2.38 9.54 -3.36
CA GLN A 86 3.24 10.69 -3.12
C GLN A 86 2.42 11.99 -3.04
N GLN A 87 1.45 12.17 -3.94
CA GLN A 87 0.53 13.31 -3.88
C GLN A 87 -0.26 13.34 -2.56
N LEU A 88 -0.80 12.19 -2.14
CA LEU A 88 -1.50 12.08 -0.86
C LEU A 88 -0.58 12.40 0.33
N ALA A 89 0.64 11.86 0.33
CA ALA A 89 1.63 12.14 1.37
C ALA A 89 1.99 13.63 1.46
N GLN A 90 2.14 14.30 0.32
CA GLN A 90 2.41 15.74 0.27
C GLN A 90 1.29 16.56 0.91
N ILE A 91 0.03 16.23 0.60
CA ILE A 91 -1.14 16.91 1.15
C ILE A 91 -1.21 16.72 2.66
N LEU A 92 -1.07 15.49 3.14
CA LEU A 92 -1.06 15.20 4.58
C LEU A 92 0.06 15.95 5.31
N ASN A 93 1.27 15.97 4.75
CA ASN A 93 2.41 16.67 5.35
C ASN A 93 2.18 18.19 5.43
N GLN A 94 1.55 18.79 4.42
CA GLN A 94 1.23 20.22 4.40
C GLN A 94 0.12 20.57 5.39
N SER A 95 -0.94 19.76 5.45
CA SER A 95 -2.13 20.08 6.24
C SER A 95 -1.99 19.75 7.72
N LEU A 96 -1.19 18.73 8.07
CA LEU A 96 -1.06 18.25 9.44
C LEU A 96 0.30 18.59 10.07
N PHE A 97 1.16 19.32 9.34
CA PHE A 97 2.53 19.63 9.75
C PHE A 97 3.31 18.39 10.23
N TRP A 98 3.03 17.22 9.64
CA TRP A 98 3.65 15.94 9.95
C TRP A 98 5.13 15.83 9.53
N VAL A 99 5.80 16.97 9.34
CA VAL A 99 7.23 17.10 8.99
C VAL A 99 8.16 16.27 9.90
N TYR A 100 7.72 15.87 11.10
CA TYR A 100 8.47 14.99 12.01
C TYR A 100 8.18 13.48 11.89
N MET A 101 7.09 13.05 11.24
CA MET A 101 6.92 11.66 10.83
C MET A 101 7.32 11.55 9.36
N ASN A 102 8.56 11.12 9.11
CA ASN A 102 9.11 10.85 7.78
C ASN A 102 8.22 9.86 6.99
N LEU A 103 7.16 10.33 6.34
CA LEU A 103 6.61 9.68 5.14
C LEU A 103 7.57 10.00 3.97
N LYS A 104 8.84 9.62 4.14
CA LYS A 104 9.83 9.66 3.07
C LYS A 104 9.60 8.41 2.23
N LEU A 105 8.73 8.54 1.23
CA LEU A 105 8.70 7.61 0.09
C LEU A 105 10.05 7.58 -0.67
N THR A 106 10.95 8.52 -0.35
CA THR A 106 12.28 8.71 -0.96
C THR A 106 13.43 8.04 -0.20
N SER A 107 13.18 7.29 0.88
CA SER A 107 14.23 6.48 1.51
C SER A 107 14.25 5.08 0.87
N PRO A 108 15.40 4.60 0.34
CA PRO A 108 15.51 3.26 -0.26
C PRO A 108 15.24 2.10 0.71
N HIS A 109 14.91 2.40 1.97
CA HIS A 109 14.70 1.44 3.05
C HIS A 109 13.34 1.55 3.74
N ILE A 110 12.48 2.51 3.37
CA ILE A 110 11.12 2.64 3.93
C ILE A 110 10.16 3.10 2.82
N ASN A 111 9.69 2.16 2.00
CA ASN A 111 8.60 2.37 1.05
C ASN A 111 7.51 1.31 1.31
N PRO A 112 6.52 1.54 2.19
CA PRO A 112 5.56 0.49 2.51
C PRO A 112 4.38 0.57 1.55
N VAL A 113 4.63 0.18 0.31
CA VAL A 113 3.54 -0.26 -0.56
C VAL A 113 3.67 -1.76 -0.64
N LEU A 114 2.96 -2.41 0.27
CA LEU A 114 2.88 -3.85 0.32
C LEU A 114 1.77 -4.28 -0.63
N ILE A 115 2.15 -4.92 -1.74
CA ILE A 115 1.19 -5.77 -2.43
C ILE A 115 1.17 -7.09 -1.66
N THR A 116 0.05 -7.36 -0.99
CA THR A 116 -0.21 -8.66 -0.36
C THR A 116 -1.14 -9.44 -1.27
N GLN A 117 -0.76 -10.66 -1.64
CA GLN A 117 -1.73 -11.64 -2.16
C GLN A 117 -2.22 -12.45 -0.98
N ASN A 118 -3.45 -12.18 -0.54
CA ASN A 118 -4.10 -13.02 0.46
C ASN A 118 -4.72 -14.23 -0.27
N ILE A 119 -3.94 -15.30 -0.46
CA ILE A 119 -4.51 -16.60 -0.87
C ILE A 119 -5.10 -17.24 0.39
N SER A 120 -6.20 -16.68 0.89
CA SER A 120 -7.06 -17.39 1.82
C SER A 120 -7.93 -18.32 0.99
N THR A 121 -7.62 -19.61 1.03
CA THR A 121 -8.52 -20.69 0.63
C THR A 121 -9.72 -20.69 1.57
N ASN A 122 -10.67 -19.79 1.34
CA ASN A 122 -12.01 -19.98 1.87
C ASN A 122 -13.05 -19.60 0.82
N SER A 123 -13.74 -20.64 0.37
CA SER A 123 -14.92 -20.61 -0.48
C SER A 123 -15.91 -19.55 0.03
N LEU A 124 -16.54 -18.83 -0.91
CA LEU A 124 -17.64 -17.85 -0.69
C LEU A 124 -17.22 -16.41 -0.35
N ARG A 125 -16.69 -15.67 -1.34
CA ARG A 125 -17.05 -14.24 -1.56
C ARG A 125 -16.55 -13.78 -2.93
N LYS A 126 -17.38 -13.98 -3.97
CA LYS A 126 -17.33 -13.11 -5.15
C LYS A 126 -17.88 -11.75 -4.72
N LYS A 127 -17.02 -10.78 -4.42
CA LYS A 127 -17.45 -9.40 -4.18
C LYS A 127 -16.47 -8.50 -4.90
N HIS A 128 -16.98 -7.66 -5.81
CA HIS A 128 -16.24 -6.65 -6.55
C HIS A 128 -15.14 -6.03 -5.66
N GLU A 129 -13.89 -6.39 -5.92
CA GLU A 129 -12.73 -5.99 -5.13
C GLU A 129 -12.39 -4.54 -5.46
N LYS A 130 -12.93 -3.63 -4.65
CA LYS A 130 -12.52 -2.23 -4.61
C LYS A 130 -11.19 -2.14 -3.87
N PHE A 131 -10.19 -1.51 -4.47
CA PHE A 131 -8.97 -1.13 -3.77
C PHE A 131 -9.30 0.05 -2.85
N HIS A 132 -9.18 -0.18 -1.55
CA HIS A 132 -9.36 0.84 -0.52
C HIS A 132 -8.00 1.18 0.06
N VAL A 133 -7.67 2.48 0.11
CA VAL A 133 -6.52 2.96 0.88
C VAL A 133 -7.04 3.34 2.26
N CYS A 134 -6.49 2.70 3.29
CA CYS A 134 -6.72 3.05 4.69
C CYS A 134 -5.51 3.81 5.21
N ILE A 135 -5.74 5.03 5.67
CA ILE A 135 -4.75 5.86 6.35
C ILE A 135 -5.02 5.72 7.85
N ILE A 136 -3.98 5.42 8.65
CA ILE A 136 -3.99 5.27 10.11
C ILE A 136 -2.93 6.21 10.70
#